data_AF-A0A645IZ73-F1
#
_entry.id   AF-A0A645IZ73-F1
#
_cell.length_a   1.000
_cell.length_b   1.000
_cell.length_c   1.000
_cell.angle_alpha   90.00
_cell.angle_beta   90.00
_cell.angle_gamma   90.00
#
_symmetry.space_group_name_H-M   'P 1'
#
loop_
_entity.id
_entity.type
_entity.pdbx_description
1 polymer ?
#
loop_
_entity_poly.entity_id
_entity_poly.type
_entity_poly.pdbx_seq_one_letter_code
_entity_poly.pdbx_strand_id
1 'polypeptide(L)'
;MIDGVCYEAIPYLTAAIDGNSETELEFYPDDRDMAKVSGPRHTIKIAVVNEETEEIVKTVERTLSLGISPSVMLSLPVVVAEASDVMLPLPKTNAPQDDGNSEENAEESM
;
A
#
# COMPACT_ATOMS: atom_id res chain seq x y z
N MET A 1 7.03 -13.14 -7.23
CA MET A 1 8.50 -13.36 -7.17
C MET A 1 9.21 -12.05 -7.38
N ILE A 2 10.23 -11.76 -6.58
CA ILE A 2 11.24 -10.70 -6.82
C ILE A 2 12.60 -11.39 -6.76
N ASP A 3 13.47 -11.13 -7.73
CA ASP A 3 14.80 -11.77 -7.87
C ASP A 3 14.80 -13.31 -7.76
N GLY A 4 13.74 -13.95 -8.27
CA GLY A 4 13.59 -15.41 -8.23
C GLY A 4 13.17 -15.98 -6.87
N VAL A 5 12.88 -15.12 -5.88
CA VAL A 5 12.36 -15.52 -4.57
C VAL A 5 10.84 -15.35 -4.53
N CYS A 6 10.13 -16.40 -4.12
CA CYS A 6 8.72 -16.32 -3.75
C CYS A 6 8.60 -15.83 -2.31
N TYR A 7 7.82 -14.78 -2.11
CA TYR A 7 7.47 -14.27 -0.79
C TYR A 7 5.99 -14.57 -0.58
N GLU A 8 5.70 -15.38 0.43
CA GLU A 8 4.33 -15.77 0.78
C GLU A 8 3.53 -14.55 1.25
N ALA A 9 2.23 -14.58 0.99
CA ALA A 9 1.33 -13.57 1.54
C ALA A 9 1.31 -13.67 3.07
N ILE A 10 1.33 -12.51 3.73
CA ILE A 10 1.26 -12.43 5.19
C ILE A 10 -0.23 -12.40 5.58
N PRO A 11 -0.69 -13.21 6.54
CA PRO A 11 -2.12 -13.32 6.89
C PRO A 11 -2.76 -11.99 7.28
N TYR A 12 -2.04 -11.17 8.06
CA TYR A 12 -2.50 -9.85 8.44
C TYR A 12 -1.32 -8.92 8.72
N LEU A 13 -1.37 -7.72 8.14
CA LEU A 13 -0.45 -6.65 8.46
C LEU A 13 -1.16 -5.31 8.45
N THR A 14 -0.62 -4.35 9.20
CA THR A 14 -0.95 -2.93 9.07
C THR A 14 0.24 -2.16 8.51
N ALA A 15 -0.02 -1.08 7.78
CA ALA A 15 1.02 -0.19 7.28
C ALA A 15 0.64 1.27 7.52
N ALA A 16 1.59 2.05 8.04
CA ALA A 16 1.46 3.49 8.18
C ALA A 16 2.54 4.20 7.38
N ILE A 17 2.16 5.29 6.70
CA ILE A 17 3.08 6.13 5.95
C ILE A 17 3.38 7.40 6.74
N ASP A 18 4.65 7.76 6.83
CA ASP A 18 5.17 8.93 7.56
C ASP A 18 4.73 8.99 9.03
N GLY A 19 4.49 7.83 9.64
CA GLY A 19 4.04 7.72 11.03
C GLY A 19 2.62 8.20 11.27
N ASN A 20 1.84 8.44 10.22
CA ASN A 20 0.44 8.85 10.36
C ASN A 20 -0.48 7.65 10.61
N SER A 21 -0.84 7.45 11.88
CA SER A 21 -1.77 6.40 12.30
C SER A 21 -3.21 6.62 11.83
N GLU A 22 -3.61 7.84 11.47
CA GLU A 22 -4.95 8.10 10.91
C GLU A 22 -5.08 7.58 9.46
N THR A 23 -3.96 7.24 8.83
CA THR A 23 -3.89 6.65 7.49
C THR A 23 -3.32 5.24 7.54
N GLU A 24 -3.47 4.56 8.69
CA GLU A 24 -3.08 3.16 8.80
C GLU A 24 -3.94 2.32 7.85
N LEU A 25 -3.27 1.56 7.01
CA LEU A 25 -3.85 0.70 6.00
C LEU A 25 -3.77 -0.75 6.49
N GLU A 26 -4.87 -1.47 6.43
CA GLU A 26 -4.97 -2.88 6.79
C GLU A 26 -4.89 -3.73 5.52
N PHE A 27 -4.17 -4.85 5.58
CA PHE A 27 -4.03 -5.75 4.46
C PHE A 27 -4.17 -7.22 4.88
N TYR A 28 -4.98 -7.93 4.11
CA TYR A 28 -5.09 -9.38 4.08
C TYR A 28 -4.40 -9.93 2.81
N PRO A 29 -4.29 -11.27 2.66
CA PRO A 29 -3.72 -11.86 1.46
C PRO A 29 -4.42 -11.38 0.19
N ASP A 30 -3.64 -11.10 -0.85
CA ASP A 30 -4.07 -10.61 -2.17
C ASP A 30 -4.60 -9.16 -2.22
N ASP A 31 -4.71 -8.47 -1.09
CA ASP A 31 -5.11 -7.08 -1.05
C ASP A 31 -4.11 -6.14 -1.73
N ARG A 32 -4.64 -5.05 -2.27
CA ARG A 32 -3.88 -3.93 -2.81
C ARG A 32 -4.56 -2.64 -2.45
N ASP A 33 -3.78 -1.68 -2.01
CA ASP A 33 -4.26 -0.35 -1.67
C ASP A 33 -3.31 0.72 -2.24
N MET A 34 -3.79 1.96 -2.31
CA MET A 34 -3.08 3.12 -2.82
C MET A 34 -3.20 4.29 -1.86
N ALA A 35 -2.07 4.73 -1.34
CA ALA A 35 -1.96 6.00 -0.64
C ALA A 35 -1.39 7.10 -1.53
N LYS A 36 -1.95 8.31 -1.41
CA LYS A 36 -1.37 9.52 -2.00
C LYS A 36 -0.44 10.17 -0.98
N VAL A 37 0.77 10.47 -1.43
CA VAL A 37 1.81 11.09 -0.61
C VAL A 37 2.31 12.38 -1.26
N SER A 38 2.85 13.29 -0.46
CA SER A 38 3.39 14.58 -0.93
C SER A 38 4.84 14.74 -0.53
N GLY A 39 5.72 14.84 -1.53
CA GLY A 39 7.16 15.00 -1.33
C GLY A 39 7.96 13.86 -1.98
N PRO A 40 9.31 13.99 -1.99
CA PRO A 40 10.17 13.02 -2.67
C PRO A 40 10.61 11.85 -1.77
N ARG A 41 10.36 11.92 -0.46
CA ARG A 41 10.87 10.96 0.52
C ARG A 41 9.79 10.67 1.56
N HIS A 42 9.54 9.39 1.80
CA HIS A 42 8.55 8.89 2.73
C HIS A 42 9.10 7.74 3.55
N THR A 43 8.49 7.47 4.69
CA THR A 43 8.75 6.26 5.47
C THR A 43 7.49 5.41 5.49
N ILE A 44 7.64 4.11 5.25
CA ILE A 44 6.58 3.13 5.49
C ILE A 44 6.96 2.28 6.69
N LYS A 45 6.05 2.18 7.66
CA LYS A 45 6.17 1.29 8.82
C LYS A 45 5.12 0.20 8.67
N ILE A 46 5.54 -1.06 8.69
CA ILE A 46 4.68 -2.24 8.60
C ILE A 46 4.71 -2.98 9.93
N ALA A 47 3.55 -3.32 10.46
CA ALA A 47 3.41 -4.25 11.57
C ALA A 47 2.76 -5.55 11.06
N VAL A 48 3.44 -6.69 11.25
CA VAL A 48 2.84 -8.01 11.07
C VAL A 48 2.09 -8.34 12.33
N VAL A 49 0.81 -8.63 12.21
CA VAL A 49 -0.09 -8.84 13.36
C VAL A 49 -0.60 -10.27 13.33
N ASN A 50 -0.64 -10.90 14.50
CA ASN A 50 -1.33 -12.18 14.66
C ASN A 50 -2.83 -11.92 14.62
N GLU A 51 -3.53 -12.46 13.62
CA GLU A 51 -4.95 -12.23 13.42
C GLU A 51 -5.82 -12.74 14.57
N GLU A 52 -5.41 -13.81 15.26
CA GLU A 52 -6.19 -14.39 16.36
C GLU A 52 -6.00 -13.64 17.69
N THR A 53 -4.78 -13.16 17.95
CA THR A 53 -4.43 -12.56 19.26
C THR A 53 -4.32 -11.04 19.21
N GLU A 54 -4.36 -10.43 18.02
CA GLU A 54 -4.11 -9.01 17.76
C GLU A 54 -2.70 -8.53 18.18
N GLU A 55 -1.79 -9.45 18.50
CA GLU A 55 -0.44 -9.10 18.92
C GLU A 55 0.47 -8.81 17.72
N ILE A 56 1.29 -7.76 17.84
CA ILE A 56 2.31 -7.44 16.84
C ILE A 56 3.46 -8.46 16.94
N VAL A 57 3.66 -9.22 15.87
CA VAL A 57 4.68 -10.26 15.75
C VAL A 57 6.01 -9.69 15.23
N LYS A 58 5.94 -8.75 14.30
CA LYS A 58 7.12 -8.08 13.72
C LYS A 58 6.78 -6.65 13.34
N THR A 59 7.75 -5.75 13.46
CA THR A 59 7.67 -4.40 12.90
C THR A 59 8.87 -4.13 12.03
N VAL A 60 8.63 -3.59 10.84
CA VAL A 60 9.68 -3.18 9.90
C VAL A 60 9.42 -1.75 9.46
N GLU A 61 10.46 -0.94 9.41
CA GLU A 61 10.38 0.44 8.92
C GLU A 61 11.34 0.62 7.75
N ARG A 62 10.86 1.23 6.67
CA ARG A 62 11.65 1.47 5.46
C ARG A 62 11.46 2.89 4.96
N THR A 63 12.57 3.57 4.71
CA THR A 63 12.57 4.81 3.95
C THR A 63 12.48 4.54 2.45
N LEU A 64 11.56 5.23 1.79
CA LEU A 64 11.38 5.26 0.35
C LEU A 64 11.86 6.61 -0.20
N SER A 65 12.70 6.57 -1.24
CA SER A 65 13.13 7.76 -1.99
C SER A 65 12.52 7.70 -3.38
N LEU A 66 11.39 8.37 -3.59
CA LEU A 66 10.61 8.30 -4.84
C LEU A 66 11.19 9.23 -5.93
N GLY A 67 11.92 10.26 -5.51
CA GLY A 67 12.51 11.24 -6.44
C GLY A 67 11.43 11.97 -7.23
N ILE A 68 11.49 11.90 -8.56
CA ILE A 68 10.49 12.47 -9.48
C ILE A 68 9.46 11.44 -9.97
N SER A 69 9.52 10.20 -9.48
CA SER A 69 8.61 9.14 -9.92
C SER A 69 7.19 9.45 -9.43
N PRO A 70 6.18 9.49 -10.33
CA PRO A 70 4.83 9.90 -9.95
C PRO A 70 4.09 8.84 -9.13
N SER A 71 4.49 7.57 -9.25
CA SER A 71 3.96 6.46 -8.48
C SER A 71 4.97 5.32 -8.43
N VAL A 72 4.82 4.49 -7.41
CA VAL A 72 5.54 3.23 -7.24
C VAL A 72 4.55 2.17 -6.76
N MET A 73 4.87 0.90 -7.03
CA MET A 73 4.17 -0.22 -6.42
C MET A 73 5.17 -1.00 -5.58
N LEU A 74 4.77 -1.35 -4.35
CA LEU A 74 5.60 -2.05 -3.39
C LEU A 74 5.01 -3.42 -3.10
N SER A 75 5.85 -4.42 -2.89
CA SER A 75 5.43 -5.69 -2.31
C SER A 75 5.63 -5.65 -0.80
N LEU A 76 4.55 -5.61 -0.03
CA LEU A 76 4.60 -5.57 1.44
C LEU A 76 5.31 -6.80 2.06
N PRO A 77 5.08 -8.04 1.60
CA PRO A 77 5.85 -9.20 2.06
C PRO A 77 7.37 -9.06 1.85
N VAL A 78 7.77 -8.42 0.74
CA VAL A 78 9.20 -8.23 0.42
C VAL A 78 9.82 -7.13 1.30
N VAL A 79 9.05 -6.08 1.61
CA VAL A 79 9.45 -5.07 2.61
C VAL A 79 9.63 -5.73 3.98
N VAL A 80 8.70 -6.57 4.42
CA VAL A 80 8.78 -7.30 5.70
C VAL A 80 9.96 -8.27 5.73
N ALA A 81 10.31 -8.88 4.60
CA ALA A 81 11.49 -9.71 4.45
C ALA A 81 12.80 -8.90 4.37
N GLU A 82 12.72 -7.57 4.44
CA GLU A 82 13.86 -6.64 4.44
C GLU A 82 14.78 -6.81 3.21
N ALA A 83 14.21 -7.22 2.08
CA ALA A 83 14.98 -7.41 0.85
C ALA A 83 15.48 -6.06 0.28
N SER A 84 16.55 -6.09 -0.51
CA SER A 84 17.13 -4.87 -1.09
C SER A 84 16.23 -4.22 -2.14
N ASP A 85 15.64 -5.02 -3.05
CA ASP A 85 14.60 -4.54 -3.97
C ASP A 85 13.22 -4.95 -3.47
N VAL A 86 12.31 -3.98 -3.46
CA VAL A 86 10.92 -4.11 -2.96
C VAL A 86 9.90 -3.62 -3.98
N MET A 87 10.37 -3.07 -5.11
CA MET A 87 9.52 -2.43 -6.09
C MET A 87 8.94 -3.47 -7.04
N LEU A 88 7.65 -3.38 -7.28
CA LEU A 88 6.96 -4.14 -8.31
C LEU A 88 6.79 -3.29 -9.57
N PRO A 89 6.72 -3.93 -10.75
CA PRO A 89 6.33 -3.22 -11.96
C PRO A 89 4.90 -2.65 -11.78
N LEU A 90 4.71 -1.41 -12.20
CA LEU A 90 3.37 -0.81 -12.20
C LEU A 90 2.44 -1.62 -13.11
N PRO A 91 1.15 -1.77 -12.75
CA PRO A 91 0.15 -2.35 -13.63
C PRO A 91 0.12 -1.59 -14.95
N LYS A 92 -0.03 -2.30 -16.06
CA LYS A 92 -0.20 -1.68 -17.38
C LYS A 92 -1.50 -0.86 -17.36
N THR A 93 -1.40 0.45 -17.54
CA THR A 93 -2.48 1.44 -17.40
C THR A 93 -3.51 1.40 -18.54
N ASN A 94 -4.12 0.24 -18.79
CA ASN A 94 -5.27 0.11 -19.70
C ASN A 94 -6.55 -0.26 -18.94
N ALA A 95 -6.67 0.14 -17.67
CA ALA A 95 -7.94 0.06 -16.94
C ALA A 95 -8.80 1.26 -17.36
N PRO A 96 -10.07 1.07 -17.78
CA PRO A 96 -11.01 2.17 -17.88
C PRO A 96 -11.06 2.89 -16.53
N GLN A 97 -10.93 4.22 -16.55
CA GLN A 97 -11.24 5.01 -15.37
C GLN A 97 -12.74 4.85 -15.10
N ASP A 98 -13.09 4.33 -13.94
CA ASP A 98 -14.43 4.47 -13.40
C ASP A 98 -14.55 5.92 -12.91
N ASP A 99 -14.84 6.82 -13.85
CA ASP A 99 -15.21 8.19 -13.54
C ASP A 99 -16.62 8.13 -12.95
N GLY A 100 -16.70 7.86 -11.65
CA GLY A 100 -17.92 7.91 -10.86
C GLY A 100 -18.50 9.33 -10.84
N ASN A 101 -19.09 9.75 -11.96
CA ASN A 101 -19.89 10.94 -12.08
C ASN A 101 -21.37 10.54 -12.07
N SER A 102 -21.85 10.15 -10.90
CA SER A 102 -23.28 10.20 -10.60
C SER A 102 -23.63 11.65 -10.28
N GLU A 103 -23.69 12.50 -11.30
CA GLU A 103 -24.43 13.76 -11.24
C GLU A 103 -25.92 13.42 -11.07
N GLU A 104 -26.37 13.27 -9.83
CA GLU A 104 -27.77 13.47 -9.48
C GLU A 104 -27.86 14.80 -8.75
N ASN A 105 -28.05 15.89 -9.50
CA ASN A 105 -28.77 17.02 -8.94
C ASN A 105 -29.51 17.85 -9.98
N ALA A 106 -30.72 18.21 -9.56
CA ALA A 106 -31.63 19.26 -10.03
C ALA A 106 -32.64 18.87 -11.13
N GLU A 107 -33.88 18.61 -10.70
CA GLU A 107 -34.94 19.60 -10.93
C GLU A 107 -35.75 19.82 -9.64
N GLU A 108 -35.61 21.02 -9.08
CA GLU A 108 -36.50 21.61 -8.08
C GLU A 108 -37.58 22.43 -8.83
N SER A 109 -38.80 22.45 -8.29
CA SER A 109 -39.90 23.39 -8.59
C SER A 109 -40.78 23.15 -9.85
N MET A 110 -41.97 22.57 -9.63
CA MET A 110 -43.27 23.25 -9.76
C MET A 110 -44.37 22.50 -8.99
#